data_AF-A0A9P0D6W2-F1
#
_entry.id   AF-A0A9P0D6W2-F1
#
_cell.length_a   1.000
_cell.length_b   1.000
_cell.length_c   1.000
_cell.angle_alpha   90.00
_cell.angle_beta   90.00
_cell.angle_gamma   90.00
#
_symmetry.space_group_name_H-M   'P 1'
#
loop_
_entity.id
_entity.type
_entity.pdbx_description
1 polymer ?
#
loop_
_entity_poly.entity_id
_entity_poly.type
_entity_poly.pdbx_seq_one_letter_code
_entity_poly.pdbx_strand_id
1 'polypeptide(L)'
;MPKMLGHTFKSVKFKRKDKVLSLVAAKCSVKIGSIPVIINPLLLFQRICIAKKSDDELKEYLQYELAPFPFSMFTEDGMRKVAKSSLYKAYMPVTPVIEVDTTIHIIDGCFLLNRACVGPYYGTNTIVAFDGYPKSGTETSTKSAERNRCSKQHCNTDILFDESMIPTVSQEQFLPNSFNKKCFIALLQTKLKAHNYNVKQAIKEADSLIVQTPIQLPPSFYSIFVIGENVVMLVLLTAKAREIPNFYLRKPGRGKKEDVFYSL
;
A
#
# COMPACT_ATOMS: atom_id res chain seq x y z
N MET A 1 8.00 4.91 48.98
CA MET A 1 6.78 5.19 49.79
C MET A 1 7.00 5.55 51.27
N PRO A 2 8.21 5.55 51.90
CA PRO A 2 8.30 5.86 53.34
C PRO A 2 8.13 7.35 53.71
N LYS A 3 8.13 8.26 52.73
CA LYS A 3 8.05 9.73 52.94
C LYS A 3 6.64 10.27 53.21
N MET A 4 5.60 9.44 53.13
CA MET A 4 4.20 9.87 53.24
C MET A 4 3.51 9.39 54.52
N LEU A 5 4.16 8.53 55.30
CA LEU A 5 3.63 8.03 56.57
C LEU A 5 3.77 9.10 57.66
N GLY A 6 2.66 9.43 58.33
CA GLY A 6 2.63 10.38 59.46
C GLY A 6 2.48 11.86 59.11
N HIS A 7 2.38 12.23 57.82
CA HIS A 7 2.17 13.62 57.40
C HIS A 7 0.75 13.86 56.90
N THR A 8 0.15 14.98 57.29
CA THR A 8 -1.14 15.42 56.74
C THR A 8 -1.02 15.76 55.25
N PHE A 9 -2.07 15.54 54.47
CA PHE A 9 -2.07 15.75 53.02
C PHE A 9 -1.56 17.14 52.60
N LYS A 10 -1.88 18.18 53.39
CA LYS A 10 -1.46 19.57 53.16
C LYS A 10 0.05 19.80 53.36
N SER A 11 0.71 18.98 54.17
CA SER A 11 2.15 19.09 54.46
C SER A 11 3.07 18.36 53.47
N VAL A 12 2.51 17.51 52.60
CA VAL A 12 3.29 16.74 51.63
C VAL A 12 3.56 17.60 50.38
N LYS A 13 4.80 18.07 50.23
CA LYS A 13 5.26 18.79 49.03
C LYS A 13 6.17 17.88 48.19
N PHE A 14 5.75 17.58 46.97
CA PHE A 14 6.56 16.81 46.00
C PHE A 14 7.47 17.72 45.17
N LYS A 15 8.71 17.27 44.92
CA LYS A 15 9.55 17.89 43.89
C LYS A 15 8.90 17.68 42.52
N ARG A 16 9.09 18.60 41.57
CA ARG A 16 8.44 18.57 40.24
C ARG A 16 8.69 17.26 39.47
N LYS A 17 9.85 16.63 39.68
CA LYS A 17 10.23 15.33 39.11
C LYS A 17 9.51 14.12 39.72
N ASP A 18 8.94 14.27 40.92
CA ASP A 18 8.29 13.19 41.67
C ASP A 18 6.75 13.32 41.63
N LYS A 19 6.22 14.26 40.82
CA LYS A 19 4.78 14.44 40.60
C LYS A 19 4.30 13.52 39.47
N VAL A 20 3.11 12.94 39.65
CA VAL A 20 2.44 12.15 38.61
C VAL A 20 2.16 13.05 37.40
N LEU A 21 2.64 12.65 36.22
CA LEU A 21 2.36 13.33 34.96
C LEU A 21 0.99 12.87 34.44
N SER A 22 0.22 13.77 33.84
CA SER A 22 -1.02 13.39 33.17
C SER A 22 -0.73 12.52 31.94
N LEU A 23 -1.67 11.65 31.53
CA LEU A 23 -1.53 10.84 30.31
C LEU A 23 -1.24 11.68 29.06
N VAL A 24 -1.75 12.91 29.02
CA VAL A 24 -1.50 13.89 27.94
C VAL A 24 -0.05 14.36 27.95
N ALA A 25 0.51 14.62 29.14
CA ALA A 25 1.92 14.99 29.32
C ALA A 25 2.90 13.84 28.99
N ALA A 26 2.47 12.58 29.16
CA ALA A 26 3.27 11.41 28.79
C ALA A 26 3.34 11.18 27.26
N LYS A 27 2.32 11.61 26.50
CA LYS A 27 2.26 11.44 25.03
C LYS A 27 2.86 12.62 24.24
N CYS A 28 2.86 13.83 24.81
CA CYS A 28 3.31 15.04 24.13
C CYS A 28 4.61 15.57 24.75
N SER A 29 5.65 14.74 24.87
CA SER A 29 6.96 15.18 25.36
C SER A 29 8.05 14.97 24.31
N VAL A 30 8.87 15.99 24.08
CA VAL A 30 10.06 15.92 23.22
C VAL A 30 11.29 15.90 24.11
N LYS A 31 12.24 15.01 23.83
CA LYS A 31 13.55 15.03 24.51
C LYS A 31 14.43 16.08 23.83
N ILE A 32 14.77 17.14 24.57
CA ILE A 32 15.78 18.12 24.15
C ILE A 32 17.03 17.80 24.98
N GLY A 33 18.02 17.15 24.36
CA GLY A 33 19.11 16.48 25.07
C GLY A 33 18.60 15.34 25.96
N SER A 34 18.98 15.34 27.24
CA SER A 34 18.54 14.33 28.22
C SER A 34 17.27 14.71 28.98
N ILE A 35 16.66 15.86 28.70
CA ILE A 35 15.51 16.39 29.45
C ILE A 35 14.23 16.26 28.62
N PRO A 36 13.19 15.55 29.12
CA PRO A 36 11.88 15.54 28.48
C PRO A 36 11.15 16.88 28.72
N VAL A 37 10.82 17.58 27.64
CA VAL A 37 10.03 18.82 27.65
C VAL A 37 8.63 18.50 27.15
N ILE A 38 7.61 18.82 27.95
CA ILE A 38 6.20 18.58 27.61
C ILE A 38 5.70 19.73 26.74
N ILE A 39 5.22 19.42 25.54
CA ILE A 39 4.57 20.34 24.62
C ILE A 39 3.06 20.19 24.79
N ASN A 40 2.38 21.28 25.15
CA ASN A 40 0.92 21.32 25.22
C ASN A 40 0.36 21.97 23.93
N PRO A 41 -0.26 21.20 23.02
CA PRO A 41 -0.78 21.73 21.76
C PRO A 41 -1.81 22.85 21.96
N LEU A 42 -2.65 22.76 23.00
CA LEU A 42 -3.66 23.77 23.30
C LEU A 42 -3.00 25.09 23.73
N LEU A 43 -1.95 25.03 24.55
CA LEU A 43 -1.20 26.21 24.97
C LEU A 43 -0.46 26.84 23.78
N LEU A 44 0.06 26.02 22.85
CA LEU A 44 0.69 26.49 21.64
C LEU A 44 -0.31 27.22 20.74
N PHE A 45 -1.49 26.63 20.52
CA PHE A 45 -2.58 27.27 19.77
C PHE A 45 -3.00 28.61 20.40
N GLN A 46 -3.21 28.64 21.71
CA GLN A 46 -3.55 29.87 22.43
C GLN A 46 -2.47 30.96 22.24
N ARG A 47 -1.19 30.59 22.30
CA ARG A 47 -0.09 31.54 22.07
C ARG A 47 -0.06 32.06 20.64
N ILE A 48 -0.30 31.21 19.64
CA ILE A 48 -0.38 31.62 18.23
C ILE A 48 -1.55 32.60 18.04
N CYS A 49 -2.72 32.31 18.63
CA CYS A 49 -3.87 33.21 18.56
C CYS A 49 -3.63 34.58 19.22
N ILE A 50 -2.78 34.65 20.25
CA ILE A 50 -2.44 35.90 20.95
C ILE A 50 -1.30 36.65 20.23
N ALA A 51 -0.32 35.93 19.68
CA ALA A 51 0.87 36.52 19.06
C ALA A 51 0.67 36.97 17.61
N LYS A 52 -0.44 36.58 16.96
CA LYS A 52 -0.78 37.03 15.61
C LYS A 52 -0.87 38.56 15.53
N LYS A 53 -0.33 39.14 14.47
CA LYS A 53 -0.43 40.58 14.18
C LYS A 53 -1.69 40.90 13.39
N SER A 54 -2.22 39.95 12.62
CA SER A 54 -3.49 40.08 11.87
C SER A 54 -4.22 38.74 11.75
N ASP A 55 -5.48 38.78 11.34
CA ASP A 55 -6.28 37.57 11.08
C ASP A 55 -5.83 36.83 9.82
N ASP A 56 -5.27 37.53 8.83
CA ASP A 56 -4.73 36.90 7.62
C ASP A 56 -3.43 36.14 7.90
N GLU A 57 -2.61 36.63 8.83
CA GLU A 57 -1.42 35.91 9.32
C GLU A 57 -1.82 34.62 10.08
N LEU A 58 -2.92 34.66 10.84
CA LEU A 58 -3.46 33.45 11.47
C LEU A 58 -3.96 32.43 10.44
N LYS A 59 -4.56 32.87 9.32
CA LYS A 59 -4.94 31.94 8.23
C LYS A 59 -3.71 31.27 7.62
N GLU A 60 -2.60 32.00 7.46
CA GLU A 60 -1.33 31.44 7.00
C GLU A 60 -0.78 30.39 7.98
N TYR A 61 -0.81 30.68 9.28
CA TYR A 61 -0.39 29.72 10.32
C TYR A 61 -1.25 28.45 10.37
N LEU A 62 -2.53 28.55 9.98
CA LEU A 62 -3.49 27.43 9.93
C LEU A 62 -3.52 26.69 8.58
N GLN A 63 -2.70 27.08 7.59
CA GLN A 63 -2.52 26.28 6.37
C GLN A 63 -1.89 24.91 6.68
N TYR A 64 -1.18 24.81 7.80
CA TYR A 64 -0.55 23.59 8.29
C TYR A 64 -1.31 23.02 9.48
N GLU A 65 -1.38 21.69 9.56
CA GLU A 65 -1.98 21.00 10.72
C GLU A 65 -1.13 21.25 11.97
N LEU A 66 -1.72 21.85 13.01
CA LEU A 66 -1.07 22.11 14.29
C LEU A 66 -0.90 20.81 15.09
N ALA A 67 0.07 20.00 14.67
CA ALA A 67 0.49 18.82 15.41
C ALA A 67 1.58 19.20 16.43
N PRO A 68 1.52 18.70 17.68
CA PRO A 68 2.58 18.93 18.68
C PRO A 68 3.94 18.37 18.27
N PHE A 69 3.96 17.46 17.30
CA PHE A 69 5.13 16.94 16.62
C PHE A 69 4.76 16.61 15.18
N PRO A 70 5.64 16.85 14.20
CA PRO A 70 5.46 16.28 12.87
C PRO A 70 5.39 14.76 13.02
N PHE A 71 4.41 14.11 12.39
CA PHE A 71 4.36 12.65 12.40
C PHE A 71 5.67 12.12 11.82
N SER A 72 6.41 11.37 12.63
CA SER A 72 7.63 10.73 12.16
C SER A 72 7.33 9.95 10.89
N MET A 73 8.15 10.17 9.86
CA MET A 73 8.15 9.34 8.65
C MET A 73 8.43 7.86 8.96
N PHE A 74 8.89 7.57 10.18
CA PHE A 74 9.18 6.22 10.67
C PHE A 74 8.30 5.86 11.88
N THR A 75 7.78 4.65 11.89
CA THR A 75 7.25 3.92 13.04
C THR A 75 8.33 3.00 13.63
N GLU A 76 8.05 2.32 14.75
CA GLU A 76 8.96 1.31 15.32
C GLU A 76 9.30 0.21 14.29
N ASP A 77 8.38 -0.08 13.36
CA ASP A 77 8.54 -1.06 12.28
C ASP A 77 9.18 -0.51 10.97
N GLY A 78 9.75 0.70 10.97
CA GLY A 78 10.37 1.33 9.79
C GLY A 78 9.52 2.45 9.18
N MET A 79 9.55 2.68 7.86
CA MET A 79 8.86 3.83 7.25
C MET A 79 7.33 3.72 7.37
N ARG A 80 6.68 4.80 7.81
CA ARG A 80 5.22 4.91 7.98
C ARG A 80 4.51 4.67 6.65
N LYS A 81 3.59 3.70 6.64
CA LYS A 81 2.81 3.39 5.43
C LYS A 81 1.80 4.50 5.14
N VAL A 82 1.82 5.01 3.91
CA VAL A 82 0.76 5.88 3.38
C VAL A 82 -0.45 5.02 3.01
N ALA A 83 -1.65 5.48 3.32
CA ALA A 83 -2.90 4.84 2.91
C ALA A 83 -3.13 5.04 1.39
N LYS A 84 -2.32 4.38 0.56
CA LYS A 84 -2.30 4.53 -0.91
C LYS A 84 -3.70 4.38 -1.51
N SER A 85 -4.49 3.43 -1.02
CA SER A 85 -5.86 3.19 -1.48
C SER A 85 -6.79 4.40 -1.37
N SER A 86 -6.48 5.38 -0.51
CA SER A 86 -7.23 6.65 -0.42
C SER A 86 -7.19 7.44 -1.72
N LEU A 87 -6.17 7.25 -2.56
CA LEU A 87 -6.06 7.90 -3.86
C LEU A 87 -7.21 7.54 -4.80
N TYR A 88 -7.86 6.39 -4.65
CA TYR A 88 -9.06 6.07 -5.44
C TYR A 88 -10.17 7.11 -5.28
N LYS A 89 -10.23 7.82 -4.14
CA LYS A 89 -11.21 8.90 -3.92
C LYS A 89 -10.99 10.13 -4.79
N ALA A 90 -9.79 10.28 -5.35
CA ALA A 90 -9.47 11.38 -6.25
C ALA A 90 -9.88 11.09 -7.71
N TYR A 91 -10.28 9.86 -8.02
CA TYR A 91 -10.71 9.45 -9.36
C TYR A 91 -12.22 9.21 -9.38
N MET A 92 -12.87 9.66 -10.45
CA MET A 92 -14.29 9.37 -10.66
C MET A 92 -14.44 8.00 -11.35
N PRO A 93 -15.29 7.11 -10.81
CA PRO A 93 -15.64 5.87 -11.49
C PRO A 93 -16.38 6.14 -12.80
N VAL A 94 -16.25 5.21 -13.74
CA VAL A 94 -16.93 5.24 -15.04
C VAL A 94 -17.70 3.95 -15.28
N THR A 95 -18.63 3.98 -16.24
CA THR A 95 -19.35 2.80 -16.72
C THR A 95 -18.96 2.56 -18.18
N PRO A 96 -18.04 1.63 -18.45
CA PRO A 96 -17.59 1.36 -19.81
C PRO A 96 -18.66 0.58 -20.59
N VAL A 97 -18.72 0.81 -21.90
CA VAL A 97 -19.46 -0.06 -22.83
C VAL A 97 -18.55 -1.25 -23.14
N ILE A 98 -18.99 -2.46 -22.80
CA ILE A 98 -18.19 -3.69 -22.94
C ILE A 98 -18.69 -4.47 -24.17
N GLU A 99 -17.90 -4.45 -25.25
CA GLU A 99 -18.09 -5.34 -26.39
C GLU A 99 -17.18 -6.58 -26.24
N VAL A 100 -17.78 -7.74 -26.03
CA VAL A 100 -17.04 -8.96 -25.62
C VAL A 100 -15.96 -9.34 -26.64
N ASP A 101 -16.24 -9.24 -27.94
CA ASP A 101 -15.36 -9.76 -29.00
C ASP A 101 -14.16 -8.86 -29.32
N THR A 102 -14.21 -7.59 -28.93
CA THR A 102 -13.16 -6.58 -29.20
C THR A 102 -12.43 -6.16 -27.93
N THR A 103 -12.65 -6.85 -26.82
CA THR A 103 -12.02 -6.56 -25.53
C THR A 103 -10.77 -7.38 -25.29
N ILE A 104 -9.79 -6.75 -24.63
CA ILE A 104 -8.65 -7.46 -24.06
C ILE A 104 -8.53 -7.19 -22.56
N HIS A 105 -8.25 -8.26 -21.82
CA HIS A 105 -8.08 -8.23 -20.38
C HIS A 105 -6.60 -8.42 -20.03
N ILE A 106 -6.05 -7.52 -19.23
CA ILE A 106 -4.68 -7.62 -18.71
C ILE A 106 -4.74 -7.72 -17.21
N ILE A 107 -4.42 -8.89 -16.69
CA ILE A 107 -4.55 -9.23 -15.28
C ILE A 107 -3.21 -8.99 -14.58
N ASP A 108 -3.26 -8.21 -13.49
CA ASP A 108 -2.16 -8.13 -12.53
C ASP A 108 -1.98 -9.50 -11.85
N GLY A 109 -0.84 -10.13 -12.10
CA GLY A 109 -0.48 -11.41 -11.50
C GLY A 109 -0.39 -11.34 -9.98
N CYS A 110 -0.03 -10.20 -9.39
CA CYS A 110 -0.04 -10.04 -7.93
C CYS A 110 -1.47 -10.02 -7.37
N PHE A 111 -2.40 -9.35 -8.04
CA PHE A 111 -3.82 -9.44 -7.72
C PHE A 111 -4.31 -10.91 -7.83
N LEU A 112 -3.92 -11.59 -8.90
CA LEU A 112 -4.33 -12.96 -9.13
C LEU A 112 -3.86 -13.92 -8.05
N LEU A 113 -2.58 -13.83 -7.66
CA LEU A 113 -2.00 -14.63 -6.58
C LEU A 113 -2.75 -14.47 -5.26
N ASN A 114 -3.28 -13.27 -4.99
CA ASN A 114 -4.03 -12.99 -3.77
C ASN A 114 -5.47 -13.51 -3.82
N ARG A 115 -6.12 -13.52 -5.00
CA ARG A 115 -7.50 -14.01 -5.13
C ARG A 115 -7.62 -15.49 -5.49
N ALA A 116 -6.53 -16.14 -5.92
CA ALA A 116 -6.51 -17.53 -6.37
C ALA A 116 -7.58 -17.86 -7.45
N CYS A 117 -7.91 -16.89 -8.31
CA CYS A 117 -9.01 -17.00 -9.27
C CYS A 117 -8.58 -16.55 -10.67
N VAL A 118 -8.14 -17.48 -11.52
CA VAL A 118 -8.26 -17.34 -12.99
C VAL A 118 -9.43 -18.21 -13.42
N GLY A 119 -10.65 -17.79 -13.09
CA GLY A 119 -11.83 -18.46 -13.63
C GLY A 119 -12.07 -18.06 -15.09
N PRO A 120 -13.07 -18.65 -15.77
CA PRO A 120 -13.48 -18.33 -17.16
C PRO A 120 -14.05 -16.90 -17.33
N TYR A 121 -13.90 -16.03 -16.33
CA TYR A 121 -14.56 -14.73 -16.21
C TYR A 121 -14.02 -13.63 -17.16
N TYR A 122 -12.85 -13.84 -17.78
CA TYR A 122 -12.16 -12.79 -18.55
C TYR A 122 -12.02 -13.11 -20.04
N GLY A 123 -12.63 -14.22 -20.51
CA GLY A 123 -12.63 -14.60 -21.92
C GLY A 123 -11.26 -15.04 -22.45
N THR A 124 -11.22 -15.34 -23.75
CA THR A 124 -10.05 -15.88 -24.46
C THR A 124 -8.94 -14.83 -24.67
N ASN A 125 -9.30 -13.55 -24.78
CA ASN A 125 -8.36 -12.45 -24.94
C ASN A 125 -7.81 -11.96 -23.60
N THR A 126 -7.11 -12.83 -22.89
CA THR A 126 -6.55 -12.55 -21.56
C THR A 126 -5.03 -12.65 -21.55
N ILE A 127 -4.38 -11.60 -21.05
CA ILE A 127 -2.94 -11.54 -20.78
C ILE A 127 -2.73 -11.46 -19.26
N VAL A 128 -1.96 -12.38 -18.69
CA VAL A 128 -1.57 -12.33 -17.27
C VAL A 128 -0.13 -11.85 -17.15
N ALA A 129 0.12 -10.81 -16.37
CA ALA A 129 1.45 -10.24 -16.18
C ALA A 129 1.96 -10.46 -14.76
N PHE A 130 3.08 -11.17 -14.61
CA PHE A 130 3.70 -11.46 -13.31
C PHE A 130 4.92 -10.59 -13.02
N ASP A 131 5.16 -10.39 -11.73
CA ASP A 131 6.39 -9.76 -11.22
C ASP A 131 7.62 -10.59 -11.57
N GLY A 132 8.74 -9.88 -11.68
CA GLY A 132 10.05 -10.43 -11.93
C GLY A 132 10.84 -10.69 -10.66
N TYR A 133 11.69 -11.70 -10.74
CA TYR A 133 12.65 -12.07 -9.69
C TYR A 133 14.03 -12.22 -10.34
N PRO A 134 14.83 -11.13 -10.43
CA PRO A 134 16.15 -11.18 -11.05
C PRO A 134 17.05 -12.17 -10.33
N LYS A 135 17.91 -12.86 -11.08
CA LYS A 135 18.82 -13.88 -10.55
C LYS A 135 20.05 -13.29 -9.87
N SER A 136 20.45 -12.06 -10.20
CA SER A 136 21.61 -11.38 -9.61
C SER A 136 21.17 -10.40 -8.50
N GLY A 137 21.87 -10.45 -7.37
CA GLY A 137 21.63 -9.57 -6.21
C GLY A 137 22.05 -8.11 -6.41
N THR A 138 22.54 -7.74 -7.58
CA THR A 138 23.05 -6.39 -7.90
C THR A 138 21.96 -5.41 -8.32
N GLU A 139 20.75 -5.88 -8.59
CA GLU A 139 19.66 -5.05 -9.05
C GLU A 139 18.64 -4.79 -7.93
N THR A 140 18.89 -3.77 -7.12
CA THR A 140 17.97 -3.31 -6.09
C THR A 140 16.68 -2.77 -6.72
N SER A 141 15.60 -3.54 -6.61
CA SER A 141 14.24 -3.05 -6.89
C SER A 141 13.83 -2.06 -5.80
N THR A 142 13.00 -1.07 -6.16
CA THR A 142 12.31 -0.16 -5.23
C THR A 142 11.48 -0.90 -4.16
N LYS A 143 11.06 -2.14 -4.43
CA LYS A 143 10.37 -3.03 -3.48
C LYS A 143 11.31 -3.89 -2.62
N SER A 144 12.64 -3.83 -2.78
CA SER A 144 13.59 -4.65 -1.99
C SER A 144 13.47 -4.40 -0.48
N ALA A 145 13.38 -3.14 -0.06
CA ALA A 145 13.18 -2.78 1.34
C ALA A 145 11.84 -3.31 1.90
N GLU A 146 10.74 -3.19 1.13
CA GLU A 146 9.43 -3.74 1.56
C GLU A 146 9.43 -5.26 1.59
N ARG A 147 10.08 -5.93 0.61
CA ARG A 147 10.27 -7.38 0.60
C ARG A 147 11.04 -7.85 1.84
N ASN A 148 12.13 -7.16 2.18
CA ASN A 148 12.95 -7.45 3.36
C ASN A 148 12.20 -7.16 4.68
N ARG A 149 11.34 -6.14 4.71
CA ARG A 149 10.48 -5.85 5.86
C ARG A 149 9.46 -6.96 6.06
N CYS A 150 8.77 -7.38 4.99
CA CYS A 150 7.80 -8.48 5.04
C CYS A 150 8.45 -9.82 5.41
N SER A 151 9.64 -10.13 4.91
CA SER A 151 10.35 -11.38 5.26
C SER A 151 10.83 -11.40 6.72
N LYS A 152 11.23 -10.26 7.27
CA LYS A 152 11.57 -10.15 8.71
C LYS A 152 10.35 -10.31 9.62
N GLN A 153 9.18 -9.89 9.14
CA GLN A 153 7.92 -9.99 9.89
C GLN A 153 7.31 -11.41 9.80
N HIS A 154 7.66 -12.16 8.76
CA HIS A 154 7.18 -13.52 8.49
C HIS A 154 8.36 -14.43 8.11
N CYS A 155 9.03 -14.97 9.12
CA CYS A 155 10.10 -15.95 8.98
C CYS A 155 9.52 -17.32 8.57
N ASN A 156 9.15 -17.46 7.30
CA ASN A 156 8.46 -18.65 6.80
C ASN A 156 9.41 -19.53 6.00
N THR A 157 9.31 -20.84 6.23
CA THR A 157 10.14 -21.87 5.61
C THR A 157 9.94 -21.93 4.09
N ASP A 158 11.01 -22.27 3.37
CA ASP A 158 10.93 -22.63 1.97
C ASP A 158 10.15 -23.94 1.83
N ILE A 159 9.12 -23.92 0.99
CA ILE A 159 8.23 -25.06 0.78
C ILE A 159 8.49 -25.57 -0.63
N LEU A 160 8.86 -26.84 -0.71
CA LEU A 160 8.88 -27.58 -1.97
C LEU A 160 7.49 -28.13 -2.22
N PHE A 161 6.90 -27.79 -3.35
CA PHE A 161 5.55 -28.22 -3.74
C PHE A 161 5.48 -28.44 -5.24
N ASP A 162 4.51 -29.23 -5.64
CA ASP A 162 4.12 -29.46 -7.03
C ASP A 162 2.63 -29.18 -7.23
N GLU A 163 2.12 -29.45 -8.43
CA GLU A 163 0.73 -29.24 -8.80
C GLU A 163 -0.28 -30.18 -8.12
N SER A 164 0.17 -31.31 -7.59
CA SER A 164 -0.66 -32.31 -6.94
C SER A 164 -0.77 -32.11 -5.43
N MET A 165 0.12 -31.29 -4.86
CA MET A 165 0.20 -31.07 -3.42
C MET A 165 -0.96 -30.23 -2.89
N ILE A 166 -1.57 -30.69 -1.79
CA ILE A 166 -2.58 -29.92 -1.05
C ILE A 166 -1.88 -28.85 -0.20
N PRO A 167 -2.31 -27.57 -0.25
CA PRO A 167 -1.73 -26.52 0.59
C PRO A 167 -1.84 -26.85 2.08
N THR A 168 -0.70 -26.97 2.77
CA THR A 168 -0.62 -27.24 4.21
C THR A 168 -0.47 -25.99 5.06
N VAL A 169 -0.21 -24.83 4.43
CA VAL A 169 -0.01 -23.54 5.07
C VAL A 169 -0.99 -22.51 4.52
N SER A 170 -1.28 -21.49 5.32
CA SER A 170 -2.11 -20.36 4.87
C SER A 170 -1.40 -19.55 3.77
N GLN A 171 -2.18 -18.90 2.91
CA GLN A 171 -1.67 -17.99 1.89
C GLN A 171 -0.84 -16.84 2.49
N GLU A 172 -1.27 -16.35 3.66
CA GLU A 172 -0.60 -15.29 4.44
C GLU A 172 0.78 -15.74 4.93
N GLN A 173 1.00 -17.04 5.12
CA GLN A 173 2.32 -17.60 5.41
C GLN A 173 3.09 -17.91 4.12
N PHE A 174 2.42 -18.35 3.07
CA PHE A 174 3.09 -18.80 1.85
C PHE A 174 3.65 -17.65 0.99
N LEU A 175 2.83 -16.64 0.69
CA LEU A 175 3.16 -15.59 -0.29
C LEU A 175 4.23 -14.56 0.15
N PRO A 176 4.45 -14.26 1.44
CA PRO A 176 5.54 -13.37 1.85
C PRO A 176 6.93 -13.93 1.59
N ASN A 177 7.08 -15.26 1.57
CA ASN A 177 8.36 -15.90 1.25
C ASN A 177 8.65 -15.74 -0.26
N SER A 178 9.78 -15.12 -0.60
CA SER A 178 10.14 -14.83 -1.98
C SER A 178 10.47 -16.07 -2.81
N PHE A 179 11.02 -17.12 -2.19
CA PHE A 179 11.32 -18.38 -2.84
C PHE A 179 10.01 -19.09 -3.22
N ASN A 180 9.11 -19.25 -2.25
CA ASN A 180 7.79 -19.87 -2.44
C ASN A 180 6.99 -19.13 -3.51
N LYS A 181 6.92 -17.79 -3.41
CA LYS A 181 6.20 -16.96 -4.39
C LYS A 181 6.81 -17.08 -5.80
N LYS A 182 8.14 -17.12 -5.93
CA LYS A 182 8.82 -17.28 -7.22
C LYS A 182 8.51 -18.65 -7.84
N CYS A 183 8.64 -19.73 -7.07
CA CYS A 183 8.33 -21.09 -7.52
C CYS A 183 6.85 -21.21 -7.93
N PHE A 184 5.96 -20.58 -7.16
CA PHE A 184 4.52 -20.63 -7.42
C PHE A 184 4.14 -19.87 -8.68
N ILE A 185 4.74 -18.70 -8.92
CA ILE A 185 4.60 -17.98 -10.19
C ILE A 185 5.05 -18.88 -11.35
N ALA A 186 6.21 -19.52 -11.27
CA ALA A 186 6.70 -20.38 -12.34
C ALA A 186 5.75 -21.56 -12.66
N LEU A 187 5.20 -22.20 -11.61
CA LEU A 187 4.19 -23.25 -11.75
C LEU A 187 2.91 -22.72 -12.41
N LEU A 188 2.39 -21.58 -11.91
CA LEU A 188 1.16 -20.96 -12.39
C LEU A 188 1.29 -20.50 -13.85
N GLN A 189 2.43 -19.93 -14.24
CA GLN A 189 2.70 -19.56 -15.62
C GLN A 189 2.65 -20.76 -16.56
N THR A 190 3.21 -21.90 -16.14
CA THR A 190 3.17 -23.15 -16.91
C THR A 190 1.73 -23.63 -17.09
N LYS A 191 0.95 -23.65 -16.01
CA LYS A 191 -0.47 -24.04 -16.05
C LYS A 191 -1.31 -23.11 -16.92
N LEU A 192 -1.10 -21.80 -16.83
CA LEU A 192 -1.84 -20.82 -17.63
C LEU A 192 -1.53 -20.96 -19.12
N LYS A 193 -0.26 -21.13 -19.49
CA LYS A 193 0.14 -21.38 -20.88
C LYS A 193 -0.47 -22.68 -21.42
N ALA A 194 -0.52 -23.73 -20.61
CA ALA A 194 -1.16 -25.00 -21.00
C ALA A 194 -2.66 -24.86 -21.27
N HIS A 195 -3.32 -23.84 -20.68
CA HIS A 195 -4.71 -23.48 -20.95
C HIS A 195 -4.85 -22.34 -21.97
N ASN A 196 -3.83 -22.12 -22.80
CA ASN A 196 -3.81 -21.12 -23.88
C ASN A 196 -3.93 -19.66 -23.42
N TYR A 197 -3.61 -19.34 -22.16
CA TYR A 197 -3.50 -17.95 -21.73
C TYR A 197 -2.16 -17.34 -22.15
N ASN A 198 -2.21 -16.07 -22.55
CA ASN A 198 -1.00 -15.28 -22.79
C ASN A 198 -0.40 -14.86 -21.45
N VAL A 199 0.87 -15.19 -21.23
CA VAL A 199 1.55 -14.92 -19.96
C VAL A 199 2.81 -14.11 -20.22
N LYS A 200 2.92 -12.95 -19.58
CA LYS A 200 4.12 -12.11 -19.58
C LYS A 200 4.75 -12.06 -18.19
N GLN A 201 6.06 -11.90 -18.12
CA GLN A 201 6.77 -11.69 -16.86
C GLN A 201 7.70 -10.49 -16.96
N ALA A 202 7.64 -9.61 -15.98
CA ALA A 202 8.56 -8.48 -15.89
C ALA A 202 9.94 -8.93 -15.42
N ILE A 203 10.95 -8.08 -15.65
CA ILE A 203 12.29 -8.26 -15.07
C ILE A 203 12.26 -7.99 -13.55
N LYS A 204 11.48 -6.98 -13.13
CA LYS A 204 11.35 -6.58 -11.71
C LYS A 204 9.89 -6.47 -11.28
N GLU A 205 9.20 -5.42 -11.71
CA GLU A 205 7.82 -5.12 -11.30
C GLU A 205 6.92 -5.14 -12.52
N ALA A 206 5.77 -5.81 -12.40
CA ALA A 206 4.81 -5.96 -13.48
C ALA A 206 4.05 -4.67 -13.79
N ASP A 207 3.99 -3.73 -12.84
CA ASP A 207 3.19 -2.50 -12.95
C ASP A 207 3.46 -1.76 -14.29
N SER A 208 4.72 -1.50 -14.64
CA SER A 208 5.08 -0.87 -15.92
C SER A 208 4.81 -1.76 -17.13
N LEU A 209 5.04 -3.07 -17.02
CA LEU A 209 4.80 -4.04 -18.10
C LEU A 209 3.31 -4.13 -18.44
N ILE A 210 2.44 -4.05 -17.43
CA ILE A 210 0.99 -4.08 -17.62
C ILE A 210 0.53 -2.84 -18.38
N VAL A 211 1.03 -1.66 -18.02
CA VAL A 211 0.67 -0.41 -18.71
C VAL A 211 1.23 -0.34 -20.13
N GLN A 212 2.41 -0.92 -20.38
CA GLN A 212 3.03 -0.95 -21.71
C GLN A 212 2.45 -2.01 -22.64
N THR A 213 1.93 -3.11 -22.10
CA THR A 213 1.40 -4.22 -22.91
C THR A 213 0.33 -3.76 -23.91
N PRO A 214 -0.68 -2.94 -23.52
CA PRO A 214 -1.65 -2.31 -24.41
C PRO A 214 -1.05 -1.58 -25.60
N ILE A 215 0.00 -0.80 -25.37
CA ILE A 215 0.66 0.05 -26.38
C ILE A 215 1.28 -0.80 -27.49
N GLN A 216 1.69 -2.03 -27.15
CA GLN A 216 2.33 -2.96 -28.08
C GLN A 216 1.33 -3.86 -28.82
N LEU A 217 0.04 -3.76 -28.51
CA LEU A 217 -0.98 -4.59 -29.17
C LEU A 217 -1.39 -3.96 -30.50
N PRO A 218 -1.79 -4.80 -31.48
CA PRO A 218 -2.38 -4.30 -32.71
C PRO A 218 -3.66 -3.49 -32.43
N PRO A 219 -4.00 -2.51 -33.28
CA PRO A 219 -5.18 -1.64 -33.14
C PRO A 219 -6.53 -2.38 -33.34
N SER A 220 -6.53 -3.71 -33.30
CA SER A 220 -7.70 -4.57 -33.48
C SER A 220 -8.62 -4.62 -32.25
N PHE A 221 -8.18 -4.12 -31.09
CA PHE A 221 -8.98 -4.13 -29.87
C PHE A 221 -9.60 -2.75 -29.61
N TYR A 222 -10.91 -2.74 -29.34
CA TYR A 222 -11.67 -1.52 -29.10
C TYR A 222 -11.62 -1.08 -27.64
N SER A 223 -11.51 -2.02 -26.70
CA SER A 223 -11.50 -1.72 -25.25
C SER A 223 -10.47 -2.55 -24.49
N ILE A 224 -9.72 -1.87 -23.63
CA ILE A 224 -8.61 -2.46 -22.88
C ILE A 224 -8.92 -2.39 -21.39
N PHE A 225 -8.99 -3.54 -20.75
CA PHE A 225 -9.26 -3.66 -19.32
C PHE A 225 -8.04 -4.16 -18.57
N VAL A 226 -7.46 -3.29 -17.77
CA VAL A 226 -6.46 -3.69 -16.80
C VAL A 226 -7.17 -4.09 -15.50
N ILE A 227 -6.91 -5.30 -15.00
CA ILE A 227 -7.59 -5.87 -13.84
C ILE A 227 -6.63 -5.91 -12.65
N GLY A 228 -6.98 -5.20 -11.58
CA GLY A 228 -6.18 -5.20 -10.36
C GLY A 228 -6.73 -4.29 -9.26
N GLU A 229 -6.19 -4.46 -8.05
CA GLU A 229 -6.57 -3.66 -6.87
C GLU A 229 -5.53 -2.55 -6.55
N ASN A 230 -4.43 -2.47 -7.31
CA ASN A 230 -3.33 -1.56 -7.03
C ASN A 230 -3.60 -0.16 -7.60
N VAL A 231 -3.79 0.83 -6.74
CA VAL A 231 -3.99 2.23 -7.16
C VAL A 231 -2.79 2.84 -7.90
N VAL A 232 -1.58 2.32 -7.66
CA VAL A 232 -0.38 2.80 -8.38
C VAL A 232 -0.53 2.55 -9.88
N MET A 233 -1.26 1.50 -10.26
CA MET A 233 -1.61 1.22 -11.63
C MET A 233 -2.42 2.34 -12.26
N LEU A 234 -3.44 2.85 -11.55
CA LEU A 234 -4.26 3.98 -12.01
C LEU A 234 -3.42 5.24 -12.23
N VAL A 235 -2.48 5.50 -11.32
CA VAL A 235 -1.53 6.62 -11.43
C VAL A 235 -0.63 6.45 -12.65
N LEU A 236 -0.08 5.24 -12.87
CA LEU A 236 0.77 4.95 -14.03
C LEU A 236 0.00 5.06 -15.35
N LEU A 237 -1.26 4.61 -15.38
CA LEU A 237 -2.14 4.81 -16.52
C LEU A 237 -2.29 6.30 -16.82
N THR A 238 -2.60 7.11 -15.80
CA THR A 238 -2.76 8.57 -15.95
C THR A 238 -1.52 9.21 -16.57
N ALA A 239 -0.33 8.74 -16.18
CA ALA A 239 0.93 9.29 -16.65
C ALA A 239 1.39 8.78 -18.02
N LYS A 240 0.96 7.58 -18.45
CA LYS A 240 1.56 6.89 -19.62
C LYS A 240 0.57 6.49 -20.72
N ALA A 241 -0.73 6.51 -20.44
CA ALA A 241 -1.76 5.95 -21.33
C ALA A 241 -2.90 6.95 -21.61
N ARG A 242 -2.71 8.25 -21.33
CA ARG A 242 -3.75 9.28 -21.47
C ARG A 242 -4.31 9.42 -22.89
N GLU A 243 -3.48 9.13 -23.89
CA GLU A 243 -3.84 9.23 -25.31
C GLU A 243 -4.48 7.95 -25.85
N ILE A 244 -4.55 6.88 -25.06
CA ILE A 244 -5.10 5.60 -25.49
C ILE A 244 -6.61 5.62 -25.23
N PRO A 245 -7.45 5.61 -26.28
CA PRO A 245 -8.90 5.58 -26.09
C PRO A 245 -9.32 4.25 -25.47
N ASN A 246 -10.44 4.27 -24.74
CA ASN A 246 -11.08 3.07 -24.18
C ASN A 246 -10.15 2.22 -23.30
N PHE A 247 -9.24 2.87 -22.58
CA PHE A 247 -8.38 2.24 -21.60
C PHE A 247 -9.00 2.37 -20.21
N TYR A 248 -9.32 1.24 -19.60
CA TYR A 248 -9.95 1.18 -18.28
C TYR A 248 -9.13 0.37 -17.27
N LEU A 249 -9.09 0.85 -16.04
CA LEU A 249 -8.77 0.04 -14.87
C LEU A 249 -10.06 -0.54 -14.29
N ARG A 250 -10.23 -1.86 -14.38
CA ARG A 250 -11.26 -2.61 -13.68
C ARG A 250 -10.72 -3.01 -12.31
N LYS A 251 -11.27 -2.43 -11.25
CA LYS A 251 -10.98 -2.79 -9.87
C LYS A 251 -12.04 -3.77 -9.38
N PRO A 252 -11.69 -5.06 -9.19
CA PRO A 252 -12.71 -6.04 -8.86
C PRO A 252 -13.27 -5.86 -7.44
N GLY A 253 -14.58 -6.00 -7.28
CA GLY A 253 -15.26 -5.95 -5.99
C GLY A 253 -14.93 -7.16 -5.13
N ARG A 254 -15.10 -7.03 -3.80
CA ARG A 254 -14.95 -8.15 -2.83
C ARG A 254 -16.31 -8.52 -2.25
N GLY A 255 -16.60 -9.82 -2.20
CA GLY A 255 -17.87 -10.33 -1.68
C GLY A 255 -19.05 -9.87 -2.53
N LYS A 256 -20.04 -9.21 -1.92
CA LYS A 256 -21.23 -8.67 -2.60
C LYS A 256 -21.01 -7.30 -3.28
N LYS A 257 -19.78 -6.76 -3.24
CA LYS A 257 -19.48 -5.49 -3.90
C LYS A 257 -19.24 -5.73 -5.38
N GLU A 258 -19.80 -4.88 -6.20
CA GLU A 258 -19.57 -4.87 -7.65
C GLU A 258 -18.18 -4.35 -8.00
N ASP A 259 -17.79 -4.59 -9.24
CA ASP A 259 -16.56 -4.07 -9.81
C ASP A 259 -16.68 -2.57 -10.07
N VAL A 260 -15.57 -1.86 -9.88
CA VAL A 260 -15.49 -0.41 -10.12
C VAL A 260 -14.52 -0.17 -11.25
N PHE A 261 -14.93 0.62 -12.24
CA PHE A 261 -14.09 0.95 -13.39
C PHE A 261 -13.62 2.39 -13.30
N TYR A 262 -12.40 2.64 -13.76
CA TYR A 262 -11.82 3.97 -13.85
C TYR A 262 -11.23 4.15 -15.25
N SER A 263 -11.45 5.30 -15.86
CA SER A 263 -10.73 5.76 -17.05
C SER A 263 -9.90 7.00 -16.71
N LEU A 264 -9.11 7.45 -17.68
CA LEU A 264 -8.35 8.70 -17.63
C LEU A 264 -9.14 9.87 -18.21
#